data_AF-A0A921AUI0-F1
#
_entry.id   AF-A0A921AUI0-F1
#
_cell.length_a   1.000
_cell.length_b   1.000
_cell.length_c   1.000
_cell.angle_alpha   90.00
_cell.angle_beta   90.00
_cell.angle_gamma   90.00
#
_symmetry.space_group_name_H-M   'P 1'
#
loop_
_entity.id
_entity.type
_entity.pdbx_description
1 polymer ?
#
loop_
_entity_poly.entity_id
_entity_poly.type
_entity_poly.pdbx_seq_one_letter_code
_entity_poly.pdbx_strand_id
1 'polypeptide(L)'
;MKARTMFAGLAAALMLAGCSSMPSISNPFEQPSITETYISQFRDVPIPAPMSTIPSETLVTVAPDGSKFGLESFSGRVDGTSLANIMMQNMARQGWQLRGSSVGVRSVQLYEKAPHYAAIFYREGMVNTSMDVWVVNGVNVDILSLVPEMHSNGLSSSYSGSSSGYSGAPSTYTDVSSGQVTKLSE
;
A
#
# COMPACT_ATOMS: atom_id res chain seq x y z
N MET A 1 17.69 75.73 15.25
CA MET A 1 16.49 74.95 14.87
C MET A 1 16.89 73.66 14.14
N LYS A 2 17.39 72.61 14.81
CA LYS A 2 17.75 71.33 14.15
C LYS A 2 17.70 70.10 15.09
N ALA A 3 16.78 70.06 16.05
CA ALA A 3 16.69 68.95 17.02
C ALA A 3 15.28 68.34 17.15
N ARG A 4 14.29 68.84 16.39
CA ARG A 4 12.90 68.35 16.46
C ARG A 4 12.57 67.30 15.40
N THR A 5 13.39 67.14 14.37
CA THR A 5 13.14 66.23 13.24
C THR A 5 13.75 64.85 13.38
N MET A 6 14.59 64.59 14.39
CA MET A 6 15.21 63.25 14.58
C MET A 6 14.37 62.29 15.44
N PHE A 7 13.44 62.78 16.26
CA PHE A 7 12.56 61.90 17.05
C PHE A 7 11.37 61.35 16.26
N ALA A 8 10.99 62.00 15.15
CA ALA A 8 9.89 61.54 14.29
C ALA A 8 10.28 60.35 13.39
N GLY A 9 11.58 60.16 13.10
CA GLY A 9 12.06 59.05 12.27
C GLY A 9 12.19 57.72 13.02
N LEU A 10 12.52 57.75 14.30
CA LEU A 10 12.71 56.54 15.11
C LEU A 10 11.39 55.89 15.53
N ALA A 11 10.33 56.70 15.73
CA ALA A 11 9.00 56.19 16.08
C ALA A 11 8.29 55.49 14.91
N ALA A 12 8.57 55.87 13.66
CA ALA A 12 7.98 55.26 12.48
C ALA A 12 8.57 53.88 12.14
N ALA A 13 9.80 53.58 12.59
CA ALA A 13 10.48 52.32 12.31
C ALA A 13 10.03 51.15 13.23
N LEU A 14 9.41 51.44 14.37
CA LEU A 14 8.95 50.44 15.35
C LEU A 14 7.59 49.82 15.01
N MET A 15 6.86 50.38 14.04
CA MET A 15 5.52 49.89 13.65
C MET A 15 5.53 48.80 12.57
N LEU A 16 6.71 48.33 12.11
CA LEU A 16 6.83 47.24 11.12
C LEU A 16 7.30 45.91 11.72
N ALA A 17 7.59 45.83 13.02
CA ALA A 17 7.87 44.56 13.71
C ALA A 17 6.58 43.95 14.28
N GLY A 18 5.65 43.60 13.38
CA GLY A 18 4.36 43.00 13.71
C GLY A 18 4.00 41.86 12.77
N CYS A 19 4.95 40.98 12.45
CA CYS A 19 4.61 39.70 11.84
C CYS A 19 4.04 38.79 12.92
N SER A 20 2.74 38.54 12.81
CA SER A 20 1.95 37.58 13.57
C SER A 20 2.69 36.25 13.74
N SER A 21 3.15 35.97 14.95
CA SER A 21 3.36 34.59 15.38
C SER A 21 2.22 34.28 16.35
N MET A 22 1.04 34.01 15.79
CA MET A 22 0.02 33.30 16.56
C MET A 22 0.58 31.91 16.82
N PRO A 23 0.62 31.43 18.08
CA PRO A 23 0.69 29.99 18.31
C PRO A 23 -0.50 29.40 17.57
N SER A 24 -0.25 28.58 16.56
CA SER A 24 -1.35 27.92 15.84
C SER A 24 -2.17 27.18 16.88
N ILE A 25 -3.39 27.67 17.15
CA ILE A 25 -4.43 26.84 17.72
C ILE A 25 -4.54 25.67 16.76
N SER A 26 -4.06 24.50 17.21
CA SER A 26 -4.14 23.26 16.46
C SER A 26 -5.61 23.07 16.12
N ASN A 27 -5.96 23.18 14.84
CA ASN A 27 -7.34 23.03 14.43
C ASN A 27 -7.75 21.58 14.71
N PRO A 28 -8.71 21.31 15.62
CA PRO A 28 -9.10 19.95 15.96
C PRO A 28 -9.79 19.21 14.81
N PHE A 29 -10.04 19.90 13.68
CA PHE A 29 -10.56 19.36 12.43
C PHE A 29 -9.51 19.23 11.32
N GLU A 30 -8.25 19.58 11.57
CA GLU A 30 -7.18 19.39 10.60
C GLU A 30 -6.91 17.90 10.42
N GLN A 31 -7.20 17.39 9.23
CA GLN A 31 -6.88 16.00 8.89
C GLN A 31 -5.36 15.90 8.70
N PRO A 32 -4.69 15.00 9.43
CA PRO A 32 -3.25 14.85 9.30
C PRO A 32 -2.91 14.35 7.89
N SER A 33 -1.83 14.86 7.31
CA SER A 33 -1.43 14.51 5.95
C SER A 33 -1.13 13.02 5.85
N ILE A 34 -1.86 12.31 4.99
CA ILE A 34 -1.72 10.84 4.81
C ILE A 34 -0.56 10.45 3.89
N THR A 35 0.14 11.42 3.30
CA THR A 35 1.24 11.23 2.34
C THR A 35 2.59 10.98 3.00
N GLU A 36 2.78 11.46 4.23
CA GLU A 36 3.99 11.19 4.99
C GLU A 36 3.95 9.75 5.52
N THR A 37 5.07 9.04 5.48
CA THR A 37 5.14 7.63 5.86
C THR A 37 6.37 7.35 6.72
N TYR A 38 6.24 6.37 7.63
CA TYR A 38 7.36 5.82 8.39
C TYR A 38 7.46 4.30 8.19
N ILE A 39 8.58 3.72 8.61
CA ILE A 39 8.81 2.28 8.59
C ILE A 39 8.65 1.73 10.01
N SER A 40 7.82 0.70 10.16
CA SER A 40 7.60 0.03 11.44
C SER A 40 8.30 -1.34 11.50
N GLN A 41 7.58 -2.45 11.68
CA GLN A 41 8.19 -3.78 11.82
C GLN A 41 8.69 -4.34 10.48
N PHE A 42 7.94 -4.10 9.40
CA PHE A 42 8.27 -4.57 8.06
C PHE A 42 9.01 -3.47 7.29
N ARG A 43 10.28 -3.70 6.93
CA ARG A 43 11.21 -2.65 6.46
C ARG A 43 10.78 -1.96 5.17
N ASP A 44 9.93 -2.60 4.39
CA ASP A 44 9.51 -2.15 3.07
C ASP A 44 8.00 -1.95 2.97
N VAL A 45 7.28 -1.97 4.10
CA VAL A 45 5.88 -1.54 4.15
C VAL A 45 5.83 -0.10 4.69
N PRO A 46 5.50 0.89 3.86
CA PRO A 46 5.39 2.28 4.26
C PRO A 46 4.07 2.54 4.98
N ILE A 47 4.15 2.87 6.26
CA ILE A 47 2.96 3.13 7.09
C ILE A 47 2.68 4.64 7.09
N PRO A 48 1.44 5.09 6.77
CA PRO A 48 1.09 6.50 6.82
C PRO A 48 1.25 7.08 8.23
N ALA A 49 1.84 8.27 8.35
CA ALA A 49 2.15 8.95 9.61
C ALA A 49 0.96 9.11 10.59
N PRO A 50 -0.29 9.31 10.14
CA PRO A 50 -1.45 9.38 11.04
C PRO A 50 -1.80 8.05 11.74
N MET A 51 -1.18 6.95 11.33
CA MET A 51 -1.42 5.63 11.87
C MET A 51 -0.47 5.35 13.04
N SER A 52 -0.95 4.64 14.05
CA SER A 52 -0.17 4.20 15.20
C SER A 52 -0.38 2.72 15.44
N THR A 53 0.70 1.99 15.74
CA THR A 53 0.65 0.54 16.00
C THR A 53 -0.26 0.23 17.19
N ILE A 54 -1.00 -0.87 17.10
CA ILE A 54 -1.80 -1.47 18.17
C ILE A 54 -1.02 -2.70 18.67
N PRO A 55 -0.23 -2.59 19.76
CA PRO A 55 0.67 -3.66 20.18
C PRO A 55 -0.08 -4.94 20.58
N SER A 56 -1.30 -4.81 21.12
CA SER A 56 -2.14 -5.94 21.53
C SER A 56 -2.67 -6.78 20.36
N GLU A 57 -2.65 -6.24 19.14
CA GLU A 57 -3.15 -6.90 17.91
C GLU A 57 -2.01 -7.20 16.92
N THR A 58 -0.76 -7.01 17.35
CA THR A 58 0.44 -7.19 16.53
C THR A 58 1.13 -8.51 16.88
N LEU A 59 1.45 -9.31 15.86
CA LEU A 59 2.10 -10.61 15.96
C LEU A 59 3.23 -10.69 14.93
N VAL A 60 4.44 -10.29 15.32
CA VAL A 60 5.61 -10.30 14.43
C VAL A 60 6.59 -11.38 14.86
N THR A 61 6.98 -12.23 13.92
CA THR A 61 8.01 -13.25 14.07
C THR A 61 9.28 -12.82 13.35
N VAL A 62 10.43 -13.11 13.96
CA VAL A 62 11.75 -12.89 13.36
C VAL A 62 12.30 -14.26 12.95
N ALA A 63 12.57 -14.45 11.67
CA ALA A 63 13.23 -15.65 11.16
C ALA A 63 14.73 -15.68 11.55
N PRO A 64 15.40 -16.85 11.47
CA PRO A 64 16.83 -16.97 11.79
C PRO A 64 17.75 -16.05 10.97
N ASP A 65 17.33 -15.66 9.77
CA ASP A 65 18.03 -14.72 8.90
C ASP A 65 17.81 -13.23 9.26
N GLY A 66 17.01 -12.96 10.30
CA GLY A 66 16.65 -11.61 10.75
C GLY A 66 15.52 -10.95 9.96
N SER A 67 14.91 -11.66 9.00
CA SER A 67 13.71 -11.18 8.31
C SER A 67 12.50 -11.24 9.24
N LYS A 68 11.57 -10.30 9.07
CA LYS A 68 10.35 -10.19 9.88
C LYS A 68 9.12 -10.52 9.04
N PHE A 69 8.23 -11.32 9.58
CA PHE A 69 6.95 -11.68 8.98
C PHE A 69 5.87 -11.83 10.06
N GLY A 70 4.60 -11.80 9.68
CA GLY A 70 3.45 -11.88 10.58
C GLY A 70 2.45 -10.75 10.34
N LEU A 71 1.79 -10.33 11.41
CA LEU A 71 0.76 -9.29 11.41
C LEU A 71 1.24 -8.07 12.19
N GLU A 72 1.11 -6.88 11.61
CA GLU A 72 1.15 -5.61 12.34
C GLU A 72 -0.14 -4.83 12.15
N SER A 73 -0.77 -4.45 13.26
CA SER A 73 -2.07 -3.80 13.27
C SER A 73 -1.91 -2.34 13.68
N PHE A 74 -2.62 -1.43 13.01
CA PHE A 74 -2.53 0.02 13.21
C PHE A 74 -3.91 0.66 13.37
N SER A 75 -3.99 1.78 14.07
CA SER A 75 -5.20 2.62 14.17
C SER A 75 -4.88 4.08 13.82
N GLY A 76 -5.81 4.76 13.17
CA GLY A 76 -5.70 6.20 12.89
C GLY A 76 -7.05 6.85 12.59
N ARG A 77 -7.13 8.17 12.78
CA ARG A 77 -8.31 9.00 12.46
C ARG A 77 -8.28 9.39 10.98
N VAL A 78 -8.37 8.39 10.11
CA VAL A 78 -8.34 8.56 8.65
C VAL A 78 -9.51 7.81 8.02
N ASP A 79 -10.01 8.33 6.90
CA ASP A 79 -11.02 7.65 6.09
C ASP A 79 -10.42 6.37 5.47
N GLY A 80 -11.16 5.25 5.54
CA GLY A 80 -10.67 3.94 5.11
C GLY A 80 -10.42 3.86 3.60
N THR A 81 -11.25 4.52 2.78
CA THR A 81 -11.08 4.55 1.33
C THR A 81 -9.83 5.34 0.93
N SER A 82 -9.63 6.50 1.55
CA SER A 82 -8.46 7.35 1.36
C SER A 82 -7.18 6.64 1.80
N LEU A 83 -7.23 5.93 2.94
CA LEU A 83 -6.12 5.12 3.44
C LEU A 83 -5.77 3.99 2.48
N ALA A 84 -6.76 3.28 1.94
CA ALA A 84 -6.54 2.24 0.95
C ALA A 84 -5.88 2.80 -0.32
N ASN A 85 -6.39 3.93 -0.84
CA ASN A 85 -5.86 4.56 -2.05
C ASN A 85 -4.41 5.05 -1.87
N ILE A 86 -4.09 5.66 -0.72
CA ILE A 86 -2.72 6.13 -0.48
C ILE A 86 -1.74 4.96 -0.30
N MET A 87 -2.20 3.86 0.32
CA MET A 87 -1.39 2.66 0.47
C MET A 87 -1.04 2.03 -0.89
N MET A 88 -1.95 1.99 -1.86
CA MET A 88 -1.61 1.55 -3.23
C MET A 88 -0.44 2.33 -3.82
N GLN A 89 -0.41 3.64 -3.62
CA GLN A 89 0.66 4.50 -4.12
C GLN A 89 1.96 4.31 -3.32
N ASN A 90 1.86 4.26 -1.99
CA ASN A 90 3.01 4.09 -1.11
C ASN A 90 3.70 2.74 -1.35
N MET A 91 2.91 1.65 -1.42
CA MET A 91 3.40 0.30 -1.69
C MET A 91 4.08 0.20 -3.06
N ALA A 92 3.46 0.77 -4.10
CA ALA A 92 4.05 0.82 -5.45
C ALA A 92 5.41 1.54 -5.47
N ARG A 93 5.55 2.65 -4.73
CA ARG A 93 6.84 3.37 -4.59
C ARG A 93 7.93 2.52 -3.93
N GLN A 94 7.55 1.57 -3.08
CA GLN A 94 8.46 0.63 -2.41
C GLN A 94 8.69 -0.67 -3.21
N GLY A 95 8.20 -0.72 -4.45
CA GLY A 95 8.40 -1.83 -5.38
C GLY A 95 7.43 -2.99 -5.22
N TRP A 96 6.39 -2.86 -4.40
CA TRP A 96 5.33 -3.86 -4.30
C TRP A 96 4.39 -3.82 -5.51
N GLN A 97 4.04 -4.99 -6.01
CA GLN A 97 3.10 -5.16 -7.12
C GLN A 97 1.72 -5.49 -6.59
N LEU A 98 0.70 -4.71 -6.94
CA LEU A 98 -0.68 -5.02 -6.58
C LEU A 98 -1.16 -6.24 -7.39
N ARG A 99 -1.53 -7.32 -6.70
CA ARG A 99 -2.05 -8.56 -7.30
C ARG A 99 -3.57 -8.64 -7.27
N GLY A 100 -4.19 -8.00 -6.28
CA GLY A 100 -5.63 -7.95 -6.14
C GLY A 100 -6.06 -6.85 -5.19
N SER A 101 -7.24 -6.30 -5.41
CA SER A 101 -7.86 -5.31 -4.54
C SER A 101 -9.37 -5.51 -4.54
N SER A 102 -9.99 -5.35 -3.38
CA SER A 102 -11.44 -5.22 -3.26
C SER A 102 -11.74 -3.97 -2.45
N VAL A 103 -12.74 -3.21 -2.91
CA VAL A 103 -13.14 -1.94 -2.30
C VAL A 103 -14.60 -2.06 -1.88
N GLY A 104 -14.89 -1.67 -0.64
CA GLY A 104 -16.21 -1.74 -0.02
C GLY A 104 -16.15 -1.47 1.48
N VAL A 105 -17.18 -1.90 2.23
CA VAL A 105 -17.24 -1.77 3.71
C VAL A 105 -16.03 -2.39 4.40
N ARG A 106 -15.45 -3.42 3.79
CA ARG A 106 -14.14 -3.95 4.14
C ARG A 106 -13.32 -3.97 2.87
N SER A 107 -12.28 -3.14 2.84
CA SER A 107 -11.36 -3.10 1.72
C SER A 107 -10.18 -4.02 1.99
N VAL A 108 -9.68 -4.67 0.94
CA VAL A 108 -8.49 -5.53 1.03
C VAL A 108 -7.58 -5.28 -0.15
N GLN A 109 -6.27 -5.37 0.06
CA GLN A 109 -5.26 -5.25 -0.99
C GLN A 109 -4.21 -6.35 -0.83
N LEU A 110 -3.87 -7.01 -1.92
CA LEU A 110 -2.87 -8.08 -1.97
C LEU A 110 -1.70 -7.60 -2.82
N TYR A 111 -0.50 -7.77 -2.28
CA TYR A 111 0.74 -7.32 -2.86
C TYR A 111 1.77 -8.44 -2.94
N GLU A 112 2.61 -8.37 -3.96
CA GLU A 112 3.76 -9.24 -4.13
C GLU A 112 5.03 -8.42 -4.35
N LYS A 113 6.09 -8.85 -3.69
CA LYS A 113 7.46 -8.40 -3.91
C LYS A 113 8.37 -9.59 -3.64
N ALA A 114 8.52 -10.44 -4.66
CA ALA A 114 9.13 -11.76 -4.54
C ALA A 114 10.44 -11.76 -3.70
N PRO A 115 10.58 -12.69 -2.74
CA PRO A 115 9.65 -13.77 -2.38
C PRO A 115 8.54 -13.37 -1.40
N HIS A 116 8.37 -12.09 -1.08
CA HIS A 116 7.45 -11.61 -0.06
C HIS A 116 6.05 -11.36 -0.61
N TYR A 117 5.04 -11.63 0.22
CA TYR A 117 3.65 -11.28 -0.05
C TYR A 117 3.12 -10.45 1.11
N ALA A 118 2.26 -9.49 0.80
CA ALA A 118 1.56 -8.72 1.81
C ALA A 118 0.06 -8.67 1.53
N ALA A 119 -0.76 -8.81 2.57
CA ALA A 119 -2.18 -8.55 2.52
C ALA A 119 -2.51 -7.44 3.51
N ILE A 120 -3.22 -6.41 3.05
CA ILE A 120 -3.62 -5.27 3.86
C ILE A 120 -5.14 -5.25 3.98
N PHE A 121 -5.65 -5.31 5.20
CA PHE A 121 -7.08 -5.23 5.49
C PHE A 121 -7.40 -3.89 6.14
N TYR A 122 -8.49 -3.27 5.70
CA TYR A 122 -9.01 -2.03 6.27
C TYR A 122 -10.34 -2.31 6.97
N ARG A 123 -10.44 -1.90 8.23
CA ARG A 123 -11.66 -2.00 9.04
C ARG A 123 -12.03 -0.64 9.57
N GLU A 124 -13.15 -0.13 9.10
CA GLU A 124 -13.70 1.14 9.54
C GLU A 124 -14.44 0.98 10.87
N GLY A 125 -14.08 1.81 11.85
CA GLY A 125 -14.80 1.96 13.11
C GLY A 125 -15.58 3.27 13.16
N MET A 126 -16.23 3.56 14.28
CA MET A 126 -17.02 4.79 14.42
C MET A 126 -16.18 6.08 14.42
N VAL A 127 -14.92 6.01 14.86
CA VAL A 127 -14.04 7.18 15.05
C VAL A 127 -12.69 6.98 14.37
N ASN A 128 -12.18 5.75 14.38
CA ASN A 128 -10.89 5.40 13.81
C ASN A 128 -11.06 4.30 12.77
N THR A 129 -10.15 4.27 11.82
CA THR A 129 -9.93 3.14 10.93
C THR A 129 -8.77 2.30 11.47
N SER A 130 -8.93 0.99 11.45
CA SER A 130 -7.84 0.04 11.69
C SER A 130 -7.33 -0.54 10.38
N MET A 131 -6.01 -0.75 10.32
CA MET A 131 -5.31 -1.31 9.17
C MET A 131 -4.43 -2.46 9.65
N ASP A 132 -4.65 -3.65 9.11
CA ASP A 132 -3.83 -4.82 9.39
C ASP A 132 -2.93 -5.10 8.22
N VAL A 133 -1.63 -5.12 8.48
CA VAL A 133 -0.61 -5.47 7.51
C VAL A 133 -0.12 -6.89 7.83
N TRP A 134 -0.51 -7.83 6.98
CA TRP A 134 0.02 -9.19 6.99
C TRP A 134 1.17 -9.30 6.01
N VAL A 135 2.38 -9.61 6.47
CA VAL A 135 3.52 -9.90 5.62
C VAL A 135 3.93 -11.35 5.82
N VAL A 136 4.06 -12.08 4.72
CA VAL A 136 4.63 -13.43 4.73
C VAL A 136 5.84 -13.46 3.82
N ASN A 137 6.90 -14.09 4.29
CA ASN A 137 8.03 -14.43 3.43
C ASN A 137 7.67 -15.70 2.70
N GLY A 138 8.04 -15.79 1.42
CA GLY A 138 7.78 -16.96 0.60
C GLY A 138 8.30 -18.23 1.26
N VAL A 139 7.39 -18.93 1.94
CA VAL A 139 7.28 -20.37 1.78
C VAL A 139 6.97 -20.57 0.29
N ASN A 140 7.47 -21.61 -0.37
CA ASN A 140 7.06 -21.94 -1.74
C ASN A 140 5.54 -22.24 -1.74
N VAL A 141 4.71 -21.20 -1.73
CA VAL A 141 3.29 -21.29 -1.99
C VAL A 141 3.18 -21.11 -3.49
N ASP A 142 3.35 -22.22 -4.20
CA ASP A 142 2.82 -22.30 -5.54
C ASP A 142 1.30 -22.15 -5.41
N ILE A 143 0.77 -20.97 -5.69
CA ILE A 143 -0.67 -20.68 -5.55
C ILE A 143 -1.48 -21.62 -6.46
N LEU A 144 -0.87 -22.18 -7.51
CA LEU A 144 -1.48 -23.23 -8.34
C LEU A 144 -1.58 -24.58 -7.61
N SER A 145 -0.71 -24.87 -6.64
CA SER A 145 -0.79 -26.07 -5.78
C SER A 145 -1.85 -25.96 -4.67
N LEU A 146 -2.36 -24.75 -4.42
CA LEU A 146 -3.46 -24.49 -3.48
C LEU A 146 -4.83 -24.60 -4.15
N VAL A 147 -4.87 -24.76 -5.47
CA VAL A 147 -6.10 -25.12 -6.18
C VAL A 147 -6.35 -26.60 -5.88
N PRO A 148 -7.46 -26.97 -5.22
CA PRO A 148 -7.82 -28.38 -5.12
C PRO A 148 -7.92 -28.91 -6.54
N GLU A 149 -7.07 -29.87 -6.91
CA GLU A 149 -7.25 -30.64 -8.13
C GLU A 149 -8.66 -31.22 -8.08
N MET A 150 -9.58 -30.64 -8.85
CA MET A 150 -10.86 -31.27 -9.15
C MET A 150 -10.51 -32.55 -9.88
N HIS A 151 -10.54 -33.67 -9.15
CA HIS A 151 -10.41 -35.01 -9.70
C HIS A 151 -11.38 -35.16 -10.87
N SER A 152 -10.86 -35.03 -12.09
CA SER A 152 -11.44 -35.67 -13.27
C SER A 152 -10.41 -36.70 -13.71
N ASN A 153 -10.80 -37.96 -13.54
CA ASN A 153 -10.00 -39.13 -13.85
C ASN A 153 -9.43 -39.05 -15.27
N GLY A 154 -8.11 -39.17 -15.36
CA GLY A 154 -7.42 -39.74 -16.51
C GLY A 154 -6.77 -38.74 -17.45
N LEU A 155 -5.49 -38.42 -17.20
CA LEU A 155 -4.42 -38.74 -18.15
C LEU A 155 -3.05 -38.52 -17.48
N SER A 156 -2.22 -39.55 -17.53
CA SER A 156 -0.80 -39.48 -17.21
C SER A 156 -0.07 -38.56 -18.17
N SER A 157 0.72 -37.62 -17.64
CA SER A 157 1.84 -37.07 -18.41
C SER A 157 2.96 -36.64 -17.46
N SER A 158 3.94 -37.52 -17.35
CA SER A 158 5.28 -37.26 -16.84
C SER A 158 5.95 -36.15 -17.64
N TYR A 159 6.34 -35.06 -16.97
CA TYR A 159 7.31 -34.12 -17.50
C TYR A 159 8.42 -33.89 -16.48
N SER A 160 9.44 -34.75 -16.58
CA SER A 160 10.81 -34.41 -16.23
C SER A 160 11.29 -33.32 -17.20
N GLY A 161 11.84 -32.21 -16.71
CA GLY A 161 12.44 -31.23 -17.62
C GLY A 161 12.95 -29.97 -16.97
N SER A 162 14.25 -29.98 -16.68
CA SER A 162 15.18 -28.88 -16.49
C SER A 162 14.90 -27.64 -17.36
N SER A 163 15.20 -26.44 -16.87
CA SER A 163 15.35 -25.27 -17.74
C SER A 163 16.61 -24.46 -17.39
N SER A 164 17.70 -24.85 -18.05
CA SER A 164 18.81 -23.98 -18.41
C SER A 164 18.44 -23.15 -19.65
N GLY A 165 18.65 -21.83 -19.59
CA GLY A 165 19.26 -21.02 -20.65
C GLY A 165 18.51 -20.76 -21.98
N TYR A 166 18.48 -19.46 -22.31
CA TYR A 166 18.57 -18.84 -23.65
C TYR A 166 17.33 -18.63 -24.54
N SER A 167 16.98 -17.33 -24.65
CA SER A 167 16.81 -16.51 -25.86
C SER A 167 15.97 -16.99 -27.05
N GLY A 168 15.06 -16.12 -27.51
CA GLY A 168 14.69 -16.00 -28.92
C GLY A 168 13.21 -15.69 -29.15
N ALA A 169 12.89 -14.42 -29.43
CA ALA A 169 11.78 -14.06 -30.30
C ALA A 169 12.28 -14.20 -31.77
N PRO A 170 11.44 -14.52 -32.78
CA PRO A 170 10.34 -13.64 -33.21
C PRO A 170 9.03 -14.30 -33.69
N SER A 171 8.00 -13.47 -33.74
CA SER A 171 6.82 -13.35 -34.64
C SER A 171 6.45 -14.50 -35.58
N THR A 172 5.14 -14.78 -35.73
CA THR A 172 4.37 -14.62 -37.00
C THR A 172 2.87 -14.90 -36.76
N TYR A 173 2.02 -13.94 -37.11
CA TYR A 173 0.57 -14.09 -37.30
C TYR A 173 0.30 -14.74 -38.67
N THR A 174 -0.50 -15.81 -38.74
CA THR A 174 -1.28 -16.15 -39.95
C THR A 174 -2.59 -16.84 -39.57
N ASP A 175 -3.63 -16.40 -40.27
CA ASP A 175 -5.06 -16.74 -40.21
C ASP A 175 -5.38 -17.87 -41.21
N VAL A 176 -6.22 -18.85 -40.84
CA VAL A 176 -7.08 -19.63 -41.75
C VAL A 176 -8.32 -20.19 -41.01
N SER A 177 -9.47 -19.55 -41.22
CA SER A 177 -10.74 -20.11 -41.71
C SER A 177 -11.13 -21.57 -41.36
N SER A 178 -12.29 -21.76 -40.68
CA SER A 178 -13.48 -22.39 -41.28
C SER A 178 -14.65 -22.58 -40.28
N GLY A 179 -15.84 -22.08 -40.68
CA GLY A 179 -17.24 -22.48 -40.37
C GLY A 179 -17.67 -22.89 -38.95
N GLN A 180 -18.84 -22.55 -38.41
CA GLN A 180 -20.07 -21.98 -38.95
C GLN A 180 -20.76 -21.16 -37.87
N VAL A 181 -21.37 -20.05 -38.29
CA VAL A 181 -22.37 -19.29 -37.52
C VAL A 181 -23.74 -19.89 -37.84
N THR A 182 -24.47 -20.37 -36.83
CA THR A 182 -25.91 -20.57 -36.94
C THR A 182 -26.63 -19.54 -36.08
N LYS A 183 -27.33 -18.63 -36.76
CA LYS A 183 -28.17 -17.57 -36.22
C LYS A 183 -29.60 -18.11 -36.03
N LEU A 184 -30.16 -17.82 -34.85
CA LEU A 184 -31.53 -17.34 -34.54
C LEU A 184 -32.79 -18.00 -35.16
N SER A 185 -33.75 -18.30 -34.29
CA SER A 185 -35.15 -17.91 -34.49
C SER A 185 -35.85 -17.66 -33.14
N GLU A 186 -36.41 -16.45 -33.06
CA GLU A 186 -37.53 -15.91 -32.24
C GLU A 186 -37.82 -16.41 -30.82
#